data_AF-A0A667Y1H9-F1
#
_entry.id   AF-A0A667Y1H9-F1
#
_cell.length_a   1.000
_cell.length_b   1.000
_cell.length_c   1.000
_cell.angle_alpha   90.00
_cell.angle_beta   90.00
_cell.angle_gamma   90.00
#
_symmetry.space_group_name_H-M   'P 1'
#
loop_
_entity.id
_entity.type
_entity.pdbx_description
1 polymer ?
#
loop_
_entity_poly.entity_id
_entity_poly.type
_entity_poly.pdbx_seq_one_letter_code
_entity_poly.pdbx_strand_id
1 'polypeptide(L)'
;MFVSSVPQIPVPSVPTYQPTTTIPQRLEAIQKYIRDLQYNHTGTQFFEIKKSRPLTALMDIAKEMTREALPIKCLEAVILGIYLTNNMPGVERFPLSFKTQFSGNHFHHIVLGVHSGGRFGALGISRREDLMFKPLEFRTLMDLVQEFDGAYRGYWHTLRKVKIGQYVSHDPHSVEQIEWKHSILDVDKLSKEELRRELERHTRDMRLKVWCADHKSSQSVQLTHISEALYYIRMQLLFPLFLISFF
;
A
#
# COMPACT_ATOMS: atom_id res chain seq x y z
N MET A 1 41.55 15.26 12.99
CA MET A 1 41.10 14.02 13.66
C MET A 1 40.40 13.18 12.61
N PHE A 2 41.05 12.13 12.13
CA PHE A 2 40.42 11.19 11.20
C PHE A 2 39.42 10.35 12.00
N VAL A 3 38.17 10.30 11.57
CA VAL A 3 37.15 9.46 12.20
C VAL A 3 37.53 8.01 11.89
N SER A 4 38.15 7.35 12.86
CA SER A 4 38.55 5.94 12.77
C SER A 4 37.30 5.06 12.75
N SER A 5 37.12 4.36 11.61
CA SER A 5 36.15 3.29 11.32
C SER A 5 34.69 3.54 11.74
N VAL A 6 33.87 4.00 10.80
CA VAL A 6 32.40 3.88 10.91
C VAL A 6 32.05 2.37 10.86
N PRO A 7 31.23 1.85 11.78
CA PRO A 7 30.80 0.45 11.76
C PRO A 7 30.12 0.12 10.43
N GLN A 8 30.51 -0.98 9.80
CA GLN A 8 29.82 -1.45 8.59
C GLN A 8 28.41 -1.91 8.98
N ILE A 9 27.40 -1.17 8.51
CA ILE A 9 26.00 -1.53 8.75
C ILE A 9 25.64 -2.65 7.76
N PRO A 10 25.14 -3.81 8.24
CA PRO A 10 24.72 -4.89 7.36
C PRO A 10 23.50 -4.46 6.54
N VAL A 11 23.54 -4.69 5.23
CA VAL A 11 22.41 -4.40 4.33
C VAL A 11 21.30 -5.41 4.60
N PRO A 12 20.09 -4.99 5.01
CA PRO A 12 18.98 -5.91 5.22
C PRO A 12 18.59 -6.57 3.91
N SER A 13 18.33 -7.87 3.94
CA SER A 13 17.90 -8.62 2.76
C SER A 13 16.39 -8.49 2.57
N VAL A 14 15.98 -8.20 1.34
CA VAL A 14 14.55 -8.19 0.96
C VAL A 14 13.96 -9.57 1.26
N PRO A 15 12.81 -9.65 1.98
CA PRO A 15 12.26 -10.92 2.41
C PRO A 15 11.81 -11.78 1.22
N THR A 16 12.11 -13.06 1.28
CA THR A 16 11.64 -14.10 0.35
C THR A 16 10.80 -15.12 1.11
N TYR A 17 9.82 -15.73 0.44
CA TYR A 17 8.84 -16.59 1.09
C TYR A 17 8.77 -17.95 0.42
N GLN A 18 8.60 -18.98 1.24
CA GLN A 18 8.16 -20.26 0.73
C GLN A 18 6.67 -20.19 0.38
N PRO A 19 6.18 -21.01 -0.57
CA PRO A 19 4.76 -21.05 -0.91
C PRO A 19 3.85 -21.31 0.29
N THR A 20 4.33 -22.07 1.28
CA THR A 20 3.63 -22.42 2.53
C THR A 20 3.57 -21.30 3.56
N THR A 21 4.38 -20.24 3.43
CA THR A 21 4.39 -19.12 4.38
C THR A 21 3.06 -18.39 4.34
N THR A 22 2.39 -18.30 5.49
CA THR A 22 1.07 -17.66 5.64
C THR A 22 1.13 -16.15 5.43
N ILE A 23 0.02 -15.52 5.06
CA ILE A 23 -0.06 -14.06 4.87
C ILE A 23 0.42 -13.28 6.11
N PRO A 24 -0.02 -13.59 7.36
CA PRO A 24 0.47 -12.90 8.55
C PRO A 24 1.99 -12.97 8.70
N GLN A 25 2.59 -14.16 8.51
CA GLN A 25 4.05 -14.33 8.60
C GLN A 25 4.79 -13.53 7.52
N ARG A 26 4.24 -13.43 6.31
CA ARG A 26 4.81 -12.58 5.25
C ARG A 26 4.76 -11.11 5.66
N LEU A 27 3.62 -10.64 6.18
CA LEU A 27 3.48 -9.25 6.65
C LEU A 27 4.45 -8.93 7.80
N GLU A 28 4.64 -9.85 8.75
CA GLU A 28 5.63 -9.71 9.83
C GLU A 28 7.07 -9.61 9.30
N ALA A 29 7.43 -10.43 8.32
CA ALA A 29 8.73 -10.37 7.67
C ALA A 29 8.95 -9.05 6.91
N ILE A 30 7.93 -8.56 6.20
CA ILE A 30 7.94 -7.23 5.55
C ILE A 30 8.14 -6.14 6.59
N GLN A 31 7.39 -6.19 7.69
CA GLN A 31 7.53 -5.21 8.77
C GLN A 31 8.90 -5.28 9.43
N LYS A 32 9.48 -6.47 9.59
CA LYS A 32 10.84 -6.64 10.08
C LYS A 32 11.83 -5.95 9.14
N TYR A 33 11.75 -6.20 7.84
CA TYR A 33 12.59 -5.53 6.84
C TYR A 33 12.47 -4.00 6.90
N ILE A 34 11.24 -3.47 6.98
CA ILE A 34 10.98 -2.02 7.15
C ILE A 34 11.64 -1.48 8.42
N ARG A 35 11.60 -2.22 9.54
CA ARG A 35 12.27 -1.84 10.80
C ARG A 35 13.79 -1.87 10.69
N ASP A 36 14.34 -2.87 10.00
CA ASP A 36 15.78 -3.01 9.83
C ASP A 36 16.39 -1.84 9.04
N LEU A 37 15.61 -1.16 8.18
CA LEU A 37 16.02 0.10 7.53
C LEU A 37 16.12 1.29 8.50
N GLN A 38 15.48 1.20 9.67
CA GLN A 38 15.42 2.22 10.73
C GLN A 38 14.63 3.49 10.37
N TYR A 39 14.09 4.13 11.41
CA TYR A 39 13.41 5.42 11.27
C TYR A 39 14.44 6.53 11.02
N ASN A 40 14.21 7.36 10.02
CA ASN A 40 15.12 8.45 9.69
C ASN A 40 15.00 9.64 10.67
N HIS A 41 16.02 9.78 11.53
CA HIS A 41 16.18 10.87 12.50
C HIS A 41 17.13 11.99 12.04
N THR A 42 17.74 11.91 10.85
CA THR A 42 18.82 12.83 10.42
C THR A 42 18.33 14.23 10.07
N GLY A 43 17.02 14.39 9.83
CA GLY A 43 16.42 15.63 9.35
C GLY A 43 16.39 15.75 7.82
N THR A 44 17.22 15.01 7.11
CA THR A 44 17.27 14.99 5.64
C THR A 44 16.49 13.80 5.09
N GLN A 45 15.57 14.05 4.16
CA GLN A 45 14.84 12.97 3.46
C GLN A 45 15.69 12.45 2.30
N PHE A 46 15.93 11.14 2.26
CA PHE A 46 16.79 10.52 1.24
C PHE A 46 16.02 10.20 -0.05
N PHE A 47 14.73 9.84 0.05
CA PHE A 47 13.91 9.49 -1.12
C PHE A 47 12.76 10.49 -1.29
N GLU A 48 12.75 11.23 -2.39
CA GLU A 48 11.68 12.21 -2.66
C GLU A 48 10.40 11.52 -3.14
N ILE A 49 9.34 11.56 -2.32
CA ILE A 49 8.02 11.03 -2.69
C ILE A 49 7.05 12.16 -3.00
N LYS A 50 6.72 12.30 -4.29
CA LYS A 50 5.62 13.15 -4.75
C LYS A 50 4.35 12.32 -4.85
N LYS A 51 3.36 12.60 -3.99
CA LYS A 51 2.09 11.86 -3.90
C LYS A 51 1.26 11.83 -5.19
N SER A 52 1.47 12.77 -6.10
CA SER A 52 0.79 12.83 -7.41
C SER A 52 1.47 12.01 -8.50
N ARG A 53 2.63 11.38 -8.22
CA ARG A 53 3.27 10.50 -9.20
C ARG A 53 2.40 9.26 -9.46
N PRO A 54 2.42 8.73 -10.69
CA PRO A 54 1.77 7.46 -10.99
C PRO A 54 2.42 6.33 -10.18
N LEU A 55 1.67 5.24 -9.95
CA LEU A 55 2.12 4.11 -9.13
C LEU A 55 3.44 3.52 -9.64
N THR A 56 3.59 3.36 -10.95
CA THR A 56 4.84 2.87 -11.58
C THR A 56 6.09 3.65 -11.16
N ALA A 57 6.03 4.98 -11.15
CA ALA A 57 7.15 5.82 -10.73
C ALA A 57 7.43 5.73 -9.22
N LEU A 58 6.41 5.43 -8.41
CA LEU A 58 6.57 5.19 -6.97
C LEU A 58 7.19 3.80 -6.71
N MET A 59 6.91 2.80 -7.56
CA MET A 59 7.53 1.47 -7.48
C MET A 59 9.01 1.50 -7.85
N ASP A 60 9.42 2.35 -8.79
CA ASP A 60 10.83 2.58 -9.09
C ASP A 60 11.59 3.15 -7.89
N ILE A 61 10.98 4.11 -7.19
CA ILE A 61 11.53 4.66 -5.93
C ILE A 61 11.62 3.57 -4.85
N ALA A 62 10.58 2.73 -4.70
CA ALA A 62 10.60 1.64 -3.73
C ALA A 62 11.73 0.63 -4.02
N LYS A 63 11.96 0.34 -5.30
CA LYS A 63 13.07 -0.51 -5.76
C LYS A 63 14.42 0.13 -5.43
N GLU A 64 14.56 1.43 -5.59
CA GLU A 64 15.75 2.19 -5.16
C GLU A 64 15.96 2.10 -3.64
N MET A 65 14.91 2.24 -2.84
CA MET A 65 15.00 2.06 -1.38
C MET A 65 15.57 0.69 -0.98
N THR A 66 15.19 -0.38 -1.69
CA THR A 66 15.73 -1.71 -1.42
C THR A 66 17.20 -1.89 -1.81
N ARG A 67 17.70 -1.09 -2.76
CA ARG A 67 19.09 -1.14 -3.21
C ARG A 67 20.00 -0.32 -2.31
N GLU A 68 19.57 0.89 -1.97
CA GLU A 68 20.35 1.84 -1.17
C GLU A 68 20.26 1.54 0.33
N ALA A 69 19.18 0.91 0.78
CA ALA A 69 18.95 0.48 2.17
C ALA A 69 19.17 1.60 3.22
N LEU A 70 18.76 2.83 2.89
CA LEU A 70 18.87 3.99 3.77
C LEU A 70 17.66 4.12 4.71
N PRO A 71 17.81 4.83 5.86
CA PRO A 71 16.70 5.10 6.77
C PRO A 71 15.52 5.81 6.13
N ILE A 72 14.31 5.43 6.53
CA ILE A 72 13.05 5.90 5.94
C ILE A 72 12.11 6.51 6.98
N LYS A 73 11.12 7.28 6.52
CA LYS A 73 10.00 7.82 7.30
C LYS A 73 8.68 7.16 6.90
N CYS A 74 7.61 7.56 7.57
CA CYS A 74 6.27 6.97 7.42
C CYS A 74 5.76 6.92 5.97
N LEU A 75 5.96 7.96 5.16
CA LEU A 75 5.50 7.96 3.76
C LEU A 75 6.32 6.99 2.88
N GLU A 76 7.63 6.92 3.10
CA GLU A 76 8.52 5.99 2.40
C GLU A 76 8.19 4.55 2.74
N ALA A 77 7.91 4.24 4.01
CA ALA A 77 7.47 2.93 4.44
C ALA A 77 6.12 2.50 3.81
N VAL A 78 5.21 3.44 3.55
CA VAL A 78 3.95 3.13 2.85
C VAL A 78 4.21 2.70 1.40
N ILE A 79 5.06 3.43 0.68
CA ILE A 79 5.41 3.10 -0.70
C ILE A 79 6.18 1.77 -0.78
N LEU A 80 7.13 1.56 0.13
CA LEU A 80 7.87 0.32 0.23
C LEU A 80 6.95 -0.86 0.61
N GLY A 81 6.01 -0.66 1.54
CA GLY A 81 5.02 -1.65 1.92
C GLY A 81 4.16 -2.09 0.73
N ILE A 82 3.70 -1.15 -0.11
CA ILE A 82 2.98 -1.43 -1.36
C ILE A 82 3.84 -2.30 -2.27
N TYR A 83 5.08 -1.88 -2.53
CA TYR A 83 6.01 -2.62 -3.39
C TYR A 83 6.23 -4.07 -2.94
N LEU A 84 6.49 -4.28 -1.64
CA LEU A 84 6.79 -5.61 -1.08
C LEU A 84 5.57 -6.54 -1.01
N THR A 85 4.36 -6.01 -1.21
CA THR A 85 3.10 -6.77 -1.13
C THR A 85 2.38 -6.89 -2.47
N ASN A 86 2.93 -6.37 -3.58
CA ASN A 86 2.31 -6.47 -4.92
C ASN A 86 2.00 -7.93 -5.31
N ASN A 87 2.91 -8.86 -5.00
CA ASN A 87 2.76 -10.29 -5.32
C ASN A 87 1.90 -11.07 -4.29
N MET A 88 1.07 -10.37 -3.51
CA MET A 88 0.16 -10.95 -2.52
C MET A 88 -1.29 -10.60 -2.86
N PRO A 89 -1.92 -11.23 -3.86
CA PRO A 89 -3.25 -10.86 -4.35
C PRO A 89 -4.37 -11.03 -3.29
N GLY A 90 -4.12 -11.78 -2.22
CA GLY A 90 -5.04 -11.89 -1.08
C GLY A 90 -4.91 -10.75 -0.06
N VAL A 91 -4.08 -9.74 -0.31
CA VAL A 91 -3.82 -8.62 0.60
C VAL A 91 -4.14 -7.30 -0.09
N GLU A 92 -5.30 -6.76 0.26
CA GLU A 92 -5.70 -5.42 -0.14
C GLU A 92 -4.98 -4.37 0.70
N ARG A 93 -4.59 -3.26 0.07
CA ARG A 93 -3.69 -2.27 0.68
C ARG A 93 -4.21 -0.87 0.44
N PHE A 94 -4.31 -0.05 1.47
CA PHE A 94 -4.83 1.32 1.38
C PHE A 94 -4.05 2.27 2.29
N PRO A 95 -3.79 3.52 1.87
CA PRO A 95 -3.13 4.49 2.73
C PRO A 95 -4.08 4.95 3.84
N LEU A 96 -3.61 4.92 5.09
CA LEU A 96 -4.34 5.36 6.26
C LEU A 96 -3.54 6.48 6.94
N SER A 97 -4.02 7.72 6.81
CA SER A 97 -3.34 8.91 7.35
C SER A 97 -4.05 9.47 8.57
N PHE A 98 -3.26 9.92 9.53
CA PHE A 98 -3.71 10.55 10.77
C PHE A 98 -3.22 11.99 10.84
N LYS A 99 -4.11 12.91 11.19
CA LYS A 99 -3.77 14.26 11.63
C LYS A 99 -4.04 14.34 13.12
N THR A 100 -3.01 14.61 13.91
CA THR A 100 -3.12 14.75 15.36
C THR A 100 -2.70 16.12 15.83
N GLN A 101 -3.04 16.46 17.07
CA GLN A 101 -2.62 17.69 17.73
C GLN A 101 -1.92 17.35 19.05
N PHE A 102 -0.80 18.02 19.33
CA PHE A 102 -0.10 17.95 20.60
C PHE A 102 0.57 19.31 20.88
N SER A 103 0.40 19.84 22.09
CA SER A 103 0.97 21.13 22.50
C SER A 103 0.72 22.26 21.49
N GLY A 104 -0.53 22.39 21.03
CA GLY A 104 -0.95 23.40 20.04
C GLY A 104 -0.57 23.10 18.59
N ASN A 105 0.42 22.23 18.35
CA ASN A 105 0.94 21.90 17.03
C ASN A 105 0.22 20.73 16.37
N HIS A 106 0.17 20.75 15.04
CA HIS A 106 -0.40 19.66 14.26
C HIS A 106 0.68 18.73 13.70
N PHE A 107 0.43 17.44 13.79
CA PHE A 107 1.32 16.40 13.30
C PHE A 107 0.60 15.53 12.27
N HIS A 108 1.35 15.06 11.28
CA HIS A 108 0.85 14.20 10.22
C HIS A 108 1.60 12.88 10.25
N HIS A 109 0.87 11.79 10.15
CA HIS A 109 1.40 10.45 10.14
C HIS A 109 0.60 9.59 9.16
N ILE A 110 1.22 8.54 8.62
CA ILE A 110 0.59 7.65 7.65
C ILE A 110 1.13 6.24 7.83
N VAL A 111 0.24 5.26 7.70
CA VAL A 111 0.56 3.84 7.63
C VAL A 111 -0.11 3.24 6.41
N LEU A 112 0.31 2.04 6.02
CA LEU A 112 -0.35 1.24 5.00
C LEU A 112 -1.33 0.31 5.71
N GLY A 113 -2.62 0.63 5.67
CA GLY A 113 -3.66 -0.29 6.09
C GLY A 113 -3.68 -1.51 5.18
N VAL A 114 -3.81 -2.70 5.77
CA VAL A 114 -3.93 -3.96 5.03
C VAL A 114 -5.23 -4.64 5.40
N HIS A 115 -5.87 -5.27 4.42
CA HIS A 115 -7.09 -6.05 4.61
C HIS A 115 -6.97 -7.40 3.88
N SER A 116 -7.15 -8.49 4.61
CA SER A 116 -7.03 -9.86 4.09
C SER A 116 -7.84 -10.82 4.97
N GLY A 117 -8.55 -11.77 4.35
CA GLY A 117 -9.35 -12.76 5.09
C GLY A 117 -10.43 -12.14 6.00
N GLY A 118 -10.95 -10.96 5.65
CA GLY A 118 -11.93 -10.23 6.48
C GLY A 118 -11.34 -9.59 7.73
N ARG A 119 -10.01 -9.52 7.84
CA ARG A 119 -9.29 -8.89 8.95
C ARG A 119 -8.48 -7.70 8.45
N PHE A 120 -8.29 -6.74 9.33
CA PHE A 120 -7.51 -5.53 9.12
C PHE A 120 -6.21 -5.59 9.92
N GLY A 121 -5.19 -4.92 9.41
CA GLY A 121 -3.90 -4.70 10.07
C GLY A 121 -3.22 -3.47 9.46
N ALA A 122 -1.95 -3.26 9.79
CA ALA A 122 -1.17 -2.17 9.21
C ALA A 122 0.32 -2.52 9.09
N LEU A 123 0.96 -1.99 8.04
CA LEU A 123 2.41 -1.90 7.88
C LEU A 123 2.83 -0.43 7.96
N GLY A 124 4.04 -0.16 8.44
CA GLY A 124 4.58 1.19 8.41
C GLY A 124 5.83 1.37 9.24
N ILE A 125 6.24 2.62 9.42
CA ILE A 125 7.32 2.98 10.33
C ILE A 125 6.99 4.27 11.06
N SER A 126 7.30 4.31 12.35
CA SER A 126 7.09 5.45 13.22
C SER A 126 8.21 5.51 14.24
N ARG A 127 8.32 6.67 14.92
CA ARG A 127 9.20 6.84 16.07
C ARG A 127 8.70 6.09 17.30
N ARG A 128 7.44 5.61 17.27
CA ARG A 128 6.77 4.89 18.34
C ARG A 128 6.29 3.54 17.79
N GLU A 129 6.55 2.47 18.52
CA GLU A 129 6.32 1.11 18.01
C GLU A 129 4.83 0.77 17.84
N ASP A 130 3.99 1.30 18.71
CA ASP A 130 2.54 1.15 18.71
C ASP A 130 1.82 2.06 17.70
N LEU A 131 2.56 2.92 16.98
CA LEU A 131 2.06 3.77 15.90
C LEU A 131 2.56 3.29 14.52
N MET A 132 2.82 2.01 14.32
CA MET A 132 3.23 1.46 13.01
C MET A 132 2.53 0.14 12.69
N PHE A 133 3.20 -0.99 12.93
CA PHE A 133 2.67 -2.33 12.66
C PHE A 133 1.46 -2.64 13.53
N LYS A 134 0.44 -3.22 12.91
CA LYS A 134 -0.69 -3.82 13.60
C LYS A 134 -0.94 -5.20 12.99
N PRO A 135 -0.97 -6.29 13.78
CA PRO A 135 -1.18 -7.63 13.26
C PRO A 135 -2.55 -7.73 12.57
N LEU A 136 -2.69 -8.69 11.67
CA LEU A 136 -3.88 -8.88 10.84
C LEU A 136 -5.03 -9.56 11.63
N GLU A 137 -5.51 -8.90 12.68
CA GLU A 137 -6.43 -9.49 13.67
C GLU A 137 -7.73 -8.69 13.85
N PHE A 138 -7.75 -7.42 13.46
CA PHE A 138 -8.86 -6.50 13.66
C PHE A 138 -10.04 -6.86 12.77
N ARG A 139 -11.25 -6.97 13.33
CA ARG A 139 -12.44 -7.39 12.58
C ARG A 139 -13.00 -6.27 11.71
N THR A 140 -12.87 -5.03 12.18
CA THR A 140 -13.37 -3.85 11.50
C THR A 140 -12.28 -2.80 11.36
N LEU A 141 -12.46 -1.90 10.38
CA LEU A 141 -11.61 -0.73 10.24
C LEU A 141 -11.72 0.21 11.46
N MET A 142 -12.87 0.23 12.14
CA MET A 142 -13.05 0.97 13.39
C MET A 142 -12.13 0.45 14.48
N ASP A 143 -12.03 -0.87 14.66
CA ASP A 143 -11.17 -1.47 15.69
C ASP A 143 -9.70 -1.08 15.44
N LEU A 144 -9.25 -1.13 14.18
CA LEU A 144 -7.89 -0.70 13.81
C LEU A 144 -7.67 0.79 14.07
N VAL A 145 -8.61 1.67 13.70
CA VAL A 145 -8.50 3.12 13.92
C VAL A 145 -8.50 3.45 15.42
N GLN A 146 -9.33 2.77 16.22
CA GLN A 146 -9.37 2.95 17.68
C GLN A 146 -8.05 2.52 18.34
N GLU A 147 -7.42 1.47 17.83
CA GLU A 147 -6.11 1.03 18.30
C GLU A 147 -5.03 2.11 18.08
N PHE A 148 -5.01 2.75 16.91
CA PHE A 148 -4.13 3.91 16.68
C PHE A 148 -4.49 5.12 17.54
N ASP A 149 -5.78 5.41 17.71
CA ASP A 149 -6.24 6.51 18.56
C ASP A 149 -5.82 6.29 20.03
N GLY A 150 -5.96 5.06 20.54
CA GLY A 150 -5.48 4.68 21.87
C GLY A 150 -3.98 4.89 22.03
N ALA A 151 -3.18 4.45 21.05
CA ALA A 151 -1.74 4.67 21.03
C ALA A 151 -1.37 6.17 20.99
N TYR A 152 -2.05 6.98 20.18
CA TYR A 152 -1.83 8.43 20.16
C TYR A 152 -2.14 9.09 21.51
N ARG A 153 -3.24 8.69 22.16
CA ARG A 153 -3.60 9.18 23.49
C ARG A 153 -2.52 8.84 24.52
N GLY A 154 -1.87 7.69 24.41
CA GLY A 154 -0.71 7.30 25.23
C GLY A 154 0.48 8.27 25.14
N TYR A 155 0.58 9.05 24.07
CA TYR A 155 1.60 10.10 23.88
C TYR A 155 1.01 11.51 23.95
N TRP A 156 -0.15 11.68 24.57
CA TRP A 156 -0.85 12.98 24.72
C TRP A 156 -1.23 13.66 23.40
N HIS A 157 -1.27 12.90 22.30
CA HIS A 157 -1.81 13.38 21.04
C HIS A 157 -3.34 13.23 21.04
N THR A 158 -4.03 14.26 20.56
CA THR A 158 -5.45 14.19 20.22
C THR A 158 -5.59 13.90 18.74
N LEU A 159 -6.29 12.83 18.37
CA LEU A 159 -6.59 12.53 16.98
C LEU A 159 -7.67 13.50 16.45
N ARG A 160 -7.32 14.26 15.41
CA ARG A 160 -8.21 15.28 14.82
C ARG A 160 -8.87 14.78 13.55
N LYS A 161 -8.09 14.16 12.65
CA LYS A 161 -8.62 13.66 11.37
C LYS A 161 -8.04 12.31 11.00
N VAL A 162 -8.86 11.48 10.37
CA VAL A 162 -8.45 10.24 9.70
C VAL A 162 -8.73 10.40 8.21
N LYS A 163 -7.74 10.13 7.37
CA LYS A 163 -7.90 10.10 5.91
C LYS A 163 -7.62 8.70 5.41
N ILE A 164 -8.53 8.18 4.60
CA ILE A 164 -8.49 6.81 4.13
C ILE A 164 -8.51 6.84 2.63
N GLY A 165 -7.53 6.20 2.01
CA GLY A 165 -7.47 6.03 0.58
C GLY A 165 -8.23 4.82 0.09
N GLN A 166 -8.28 4.66 -1.23
CA GLN A 166 -8.75 3.42 -1.85
C GLN A 166 -7.68 2.34 -1.85
N TYR A 167 -8.09 1.13 -2.22
CA TYR A 167 -7.13 0.06 -2.49
C TYR A 167 -6.19 0.45 -3.63
N VAL A 168 -4.93 0.08 -3.46
CA VAL A 168 -3.85 0.31 -4.40
C VAL A 168 -3.74 -0.89 -5.33
N SER A 169 -3.65 -0.64 -6.64
CA SER A 169 -3.46 -1.68 -7.64
C SER A 169 -2.25 -2.58 -7.34
N HIS A 170 -2.40 -3.88 -7.58
CA HIS A 170 -1.31 -4.85 -7.50
C HIS A 170 -0.36 -4.79 -8.71
N ASP A 171 -0.77 -4.14 -9.80
CA ASP A 171 0.07 -3.95 -10.98
C ASP A 171 1.15 -2.88 -10.71
N PRO A 172 2.44 -3.26 -10.60
CA PRO A 172 3.51 -2.30 -10.37
C PRO A 172 3.72 -1.34 -11.54
N HIS A 173 3.19 -1.63 -12.73
CA HIS A 173 3.30 -0.79 -13.93
C HIS A 173 2.10 0.13 -14.14
N SER A 174 1.13 0.12 -13.21
CA SER A 174 -0.03 1.00 -13.31
C SER A 174 0.37 2.47 -13.38
N VAL A 175 -0.28 3.17 -14.32
CA VAL A 175 -0.15 4.62 -14.50
C VAL A 175 -1.13 5.41 -13.63
N GLU A 176 -1.99 4.72 -12.87
CA GLU A 176 -2.92 5.35 -11.95
C GLU A 176 -2.20 5.98 -10.77
N GLN A 177 -2.80 7.00 -10.17
CA GLN A 177 -2.31 7.61 -8.94
C GLN A 177 -2.94 6.92 -7.73
N ILE A 178 -2.17 6.81 -6.64
CA ILE A 178 -2.71 6.36 -5.36
C ILE A 178 -3.76 7.38 -4.90
N GLU A 179 -4.98 6.92 -4.62
CA GLU A 179 -6.03 7.77 -4.07
C GLU A 179 -5.83 7.93 -2.55
N TRP A 180 -5.08 8.94 -2.11
CA TRP A 180 -4.67 9.12 -0.71
C TRP A 180 -5.76 9.55 0.28
N LYS A 181 -6.86 10.12 -0.21
CA LYS A 181 -7.83 10.86 0.60
C LYS A 181 -9.25 10.71 0.05
N HIS A 182 -9.68 9.47 -0.17
CA HIS A 182 -11.02 9.17 -0.64
C HIS A 182 -12.08 9.55 0.42
N SER A 183 -11.84 9.17 1.67
CA SER A 183 -12.66 9.58 2.81
C SER A 183 -11.83 10.38 3.80
N ILE A 184 -12.37 11.51 4.24
CA ILE A 184 -11.74 12.41 5.22
C ILE A 184 -12.72 12.58 6.37
N LEU A 185 -12.38 12.00 7.51
CA LEU A 185 -13.23 11.97 8.70
C LEU A 185 -12.67 12.95 9.73
N ASP A 186 -13.49 13.91 10.14
CA ASP A 186 -13.15 14.89 11.17
C ASP A 186 -13.63 14.33 12.52
N VAL A 187 -12.71 13.78 13.30
CA VAL A 187 -13.02 12.97 14.48
C VAL A 187 -13.68 13.82 15.57
N ASP A 188 -13.34 15.11 15.64
CA ASP A 188 -13.92 16.04 16.62
C ASP A 188 -15.40 16.37 16.33
N LYS A 189 -15.84 16.19 15.09
CA LYS A 189 -17.18 16.58 14.63
C LYS A 189 -18.16 15.41 14.56
N LEU A 190 -17.67 14.19 14.74
CA LEU A 190 -18.44 12.98 14.58
C LEU A 190 -18.62 12.31 15.93
N SER A 191 -19.85 11.89 16.22
CA SER A 191 -20.08 10.92 17.29
C SER A 191 -19.40 9.58 16.96
N LYS A 192 -19.20 8.75 17.99
CA LYS A 192 -18.59 7.42 17.83
C LYS A 192 -19.39 6.56 16.84
N GLU A 193 -20.71 6.65 16.87
CA GLU A 193 -21.62 5.91 16.01
C GLU A 193 -21.57 6.42 14.56
N GLU A 194 -21.48 7.73 14.33
CA GLU A 194 -21.31 8.29 12.99
C GLU A 194 -19.96 7.91 12.40
N LEU A 195 -18.88 8.01 13.19
CA LEU A 195 -17.55 7.58 12.76
C LEU A 195 -17.55 6.10 12.35
N ARG A 196 -18.20 5.24 13.14
CA ARG A 196 -18.35 3.82 12.80
C ARG A 196 -19.08 3.62 11.47
N ARG A 197 -20.22 4.31 11.26
CA ARG A 197 -21.00 4.21 10.01
C ARG A 197 -20.19 4.66 8.80
N GLU A 198 -19.44 5.75 8.94
CA GLU A 198 -18.60 6.29 7.87
C GLU A 198 -17.46 5.34 7.49
N LEU A 199 -16.80 4.72 8.48
CA LEU A 199 -15.77 3.70 8.26
C LEU A 199 -16.32 2.42 7.62
N GLU A 200 -17.52 1.98 8.02
CA GLU A 200 -18.21 0.84 7.42
C GLU A 200 -18.66 1.12 6.00
N ARG A 201 -19.15 2.34 5.72
CA ARG A 201 -19.45 2.79 4.36
C ARG A 201 -18.20 2.74 3.49
N HIS A 202 -17.10 3.33 3.95
CA HIS A 202 -15.82 3.31 3.24
C HIS A 202 -15.34 1.88 2.96
N THR A 203 -15.44 0.98 3.95
CA THR A 203 -15.07 -0.44 3.79
C THR A 203 -15.90 -1.14 2.71
N ARG A 204 -17.21 -0.85 2.63
CA ARG A 204 -18.07 -1.38 1.58
C ARG A 204 -17.70 -0.82 0.21
N ASP A 205 -17.44 0.49 0.12
CA ASP A 205 -17.08 1.15 -1.13
C ASP A 205 -15.76 0.60 -1.71
N MET A 206 -14.76 0.35 -0.86
CA MET A 206 -13.50 -0.29 -1.27
C MET A 206 -13.75 -1.68 -1.88
N ARG A 207 -14.59 -2.51 -1.23
CA ARG A 207 -14.90 -3.87 -1.70
C ARG A 207 -15.67 -3.88 -3.03
N LEU A 208 -16.61 -2.94 -3.22
CA LEU A 208 -17.38 -2.82 -4.45
C LEU A 208 -16.53 -2.36 -5.64
N LYS A 209 -15.54 -1.48 -5.41
CA LYS A 209 -14.60 -1.07 -6.46
C LYS A 209 -13.72 -2.22 -6.97
N VAL A 210 -13.24 -3.09 -6.08
CA VAL A 210 -12.50 -4.31 -6.49
C VAL A 210 -13.35 -5.16 -7.41
N TRP A 211 -14.59 -5.46 -7.00
CA TRP A 211 -15.51 -6.23 -7.80
C TRP A 211 -15.73 -5.64 -9.21
N CYS A 212 -15.92 -4.32 -9.31
CA CYS A 212 -16.06 -3.65 -10.60
C CYS A 212 -14.78 -3.66 -11.44
N ALA A 213 -13.60 -3.58 -10.82
CA ALA A 213 -12.31 -3.67 -11.51
C ALA A 213 -12.05 -5.08 -12.06
N ASP A 214 -12.36 -6.12 -11.27
CA ASP A 214 -12.24 -7.52 -11.69
C ASP A 214 -13.19 -7.85 -12.86
N HIS A 215 -14.39 -7.29 -12.87
CA HIS A 215 -15.33 -7.47 -13.98
C HIS A 215 -14.85 -6.78 -15.27
N LYS A 216 -14.28 -5.58 -15.15
CA LYS A 216 -13.74 -4.85 -16.30
C LYS A 216 -12.49 -5.53 -16.87
N SER A 217 -11.59 -6.02 -16.03
CA SER A 217 -10.39 -6.76 -16.46
C SER A 217 -10.77 -8.10 -17.13
N SER A 218 -11.76 -8.81 -16.59
CA SER A 218 -12.28 -10.04 -17.21
C SER A 218 -12.87 -9.78 -18.60
N GLN A 219 -13.63 -8.68 -18.76
CA GLN A 219 -14.18 -8.29 -20.07
C GLN A 219 -13.09 -7.86 -21.06
N SER A 220 -12.06 -7.13 -20.62
CA SER A 220 -10.96 -6.72 -21.51
C SER A 220 -10.11 -7.91 -21.97
N VAL A 221 -9.85 -8.88 -21.09
CA VAL A 221 -9.16 -10.14 -21.45
C VAL A 221 -9.98 -10.95 -22.45
N GLN A 222 -11.31 -11.00 -22.28
CA GLN A 222 -12.18 -11.70 -23.21
C GLN A 222 -12.20 -11.02 -24.61
N LEU A 223 -12.18 -9.69 -24.65
CA LEU A 223 -12.07 -8.92 -25.89
C LEU A 223 -10.72 -9.11 -26.60
N THR A 224 -9.60 -9.21 -25.86
CA THR A 224 -8.29 -9.51 -26.45
C THR A 224 -8.24 -10.91 -27.06
N HIS A 225 -8.82 -11.91 -26.39
CA HIS A 225 -8.91 -13.26 -26.95
C HIS A 225 -9.79 -13.33 -28.20
N ILE A 226 -10.89 -12.57 -28.24
CA ILE A 226 -11.74 -12.46 -29.44
C ILE A 226 -10.97 -11.79 -30.58
N SER A 227 -10.21 -10.72 -30.29
CA SER A 227 -9.39 -10.03 -31.28
C SER A 227 -8.30 -10.94 -31.86
N GLU A 228 -7.60 -11.72 -31.03
CA GLU A 228 -6.62 -12.70 -31.50
C GLU A 228 -7.27 -13.81 -32.32
N ALA A 229 -8.43 -14.34 -31.88
CA ALA A 229 -9.16 -15.36 -32.63
C ALA A 229 -9.60 -14.83 -34.01
N LEU A 230 -10.10 -13.60 -34.09
CA LEU A 230 -10.45 -12.96 -35.36
C LEU A 230 -9.23 -12.72 -36.25
N TYR A 231 -8.08 -12.38 -35.68
CA TYR A 231 -6.82 -12.27 -36.42
C TYR A 231 -6.40 -13.62 -37.02
N TYR A 232 -6.46 -14.71 -36.25
CA TYR A 232 -6.17 -16.06 -36.73
C TYR A 232 -7.15 -16.54 -37.81
N ILE A 233 -8.45 -16.29 -37.63
CA ILE A 233 -9.48 -16.61 -38.63
C ILE A 233 -9.24 -15.80 -39.91
N ARG A 234 -8.90 -14.52 -39.79
CA ARG A 234 -8.55 -13.67 -40.94
C ARG A 234 -7.29 -14.17 -41.66
N MET A 235 -6.28 -14.65 -40.94
CA MET A 235 -5.11 -15.31 -41.56
C MET A 235 -5.48 -16.60 -42.29
N GLN A 236 -6.33 -17.44 -41.70
CA GLN A 236 -6.77 -18.70 -42.32
C GLN A 236 -7.66 -18.51 -43.56
N LEU A 237 -8.49 -17.46 -43.58
CA LEU A 237 -9.34 -17.13 -44.74
C LEU A 237 -8.60 -16.37 -45.84
N LEU A 238 -7.46 -15.72 -45.55
CA LEU A 238 -6.61 -15.06 -46.54
C LEU A 238 -5.53 -15.99 -47.13
N PHE A 239 -5.20 -17.10 -46.47
CA PHE A 239 -4.23 -18.08 -46.94
C PHE A 239 -4.59 -18.79 -48.27
N PRO A 240 -5.87 -19.06 -48.63
CA PRO A 240 -6.21 -19.67 -49.91
C PRO A 240 -6.12 -18.69 -51.09
N LEU A 241 -6.09 -17.38 -50.85
CA LEU A 241 -6.04 -16.37 -51.92
C LEU A 241 -4.62 -16.11 -52.44
N PHE A 242 -3.59 -16.49 -51.70
CA PHE A 242 -2.19 -16.33 -52.14
C PHE A 242 -1.65 -17.50 -52.96
N LEU A 243 -2.36 -18.64 -53.01
CA LEU A 243 -1.94 -19.83 -53.76
C LEU A 243 -2.58 -19.94 -55.16
N ILE A 244 -3.48 -19.02 -55.54
CA ILE A 244 -4.11 -19.01 -56.87
C ILE A 244 -3.39 -18.05 -57.85
N SER A 245 -2.38 -17.29 -57.40
CA SER A 245 -1.56 -16.43 -58.28
C SER A 245 -0.23 -17.05 -58.71
N PHE A 246 -0.01 -18.34 -58.41
CA PHE A 246 1.14 -19.12 -58.88
C PHE A 246 0.68 -20.47 -59.43
N PHE A 247 -0.16 -20.44 -60.46
CA PHE A 247 -0.25 -21.49 -61.49
C PHE A 247 -0.73 -20.85 -62.80
#